data_AF-A0A1V4Q0R7-F1
#
_entry.id   AF-A0A1V4Q0R7-F1
#
_cell.length_a   1.000
_cell.length_b   1.000
_cell.length_c   1.000
_cell.angle_alpha   90.00
_cell.angle_beta   90.00
_cell.angle_gamma   90.00
#
_symmetry.space_group_name_H-M   'P 1'
#
loop_
_entity.id
_entity.type
_entity.pdbx_description
1 polymer ?
#
loop_
_entity_poly.entity_id
_entity_poly.type
_entity_poly.pdbx_seq_one_letter_code
_entity_poly.pdbx_strand_id
1 'polypeptide(L)'
;MFTLLARSDRPLLDGKPYLAAAMGLGGTIGIGWLVGSRWLTDHLNKDEYGEIVRAFDGDAKMTQRPYYLVAFAAFVLVLGSVGVIVSYENMPRLAVAGCYSALFGLAVYAVLGSVSLGLMTYRHSTRASRVRTIKEQAARDSRLQKSARASTGEQGG
;
A
#
# COMPACT_ATOMS: atom_id res chain seq x y z
N MET A 1 21.24 -35.98 12.41
CA MET A 1 21.00 -36.41 11.03
C MET A 1 20.44 -35.21 10.24
N PHE A 2 21.33 -34.38 9.67
CA PHE A 2 20.98 -33.26 8.79
C PHE A 2 21.91 -33.33 7.58
N THR A 3 21.50 -34.09 6.57
CA THR A 3 22.20 -34.22 5.30
C THR A 3 21.20 -33.96 4.19
N LEU A 4 21.24 -32.75 3.62
CA LEU A 4 20.72 -32.42 2.28
C LEU A 4 21.01 -30.94 1.95
N LEU A 5 22.29 -30.55 2.00
CA LEU A 5 22.77 -29.40 1.23
C LEU A 5 23.84 -29.96 0.31
N ALA A 6 23.39 -30.45 -0.85
CA ALA A 6 24.29 -30.87 -1.92
C ALA A 6 25.22 -29.70 -2.22
N ARG A 7 26.52 -29.90 -1.97
CA ARG A 7 27.56 -28.92 -2.26
C ARG A 7 27.59 -28.75 -3.78
N SER A 8 26.98 -27.68 -4.28
CA SER A 8 27.01 -27.36 -5.70
C SER A 8 28.37 -26.77 -6.05
N ASP A 9 29.13 -27.47 -6.90
CA ASP A 9 30.41 -27.01 -7.45
C ASP A 9 30.24 -26.03 -8.61
N ARG A 10 29.01 -25.80 -9.08
CA ARG A 10 28.73 -24.82 -10.14
C ARG A 10 28.99 -23.41 -9.62
N PRO A 11 29.60 -22.52 -10.42
CA PRO A 11 29.70 -21.11 -10.06
C PRO A 11 28.29 -20.55 -9.85
N LEU A 12 28.05 -19.86 -8.73
CA LEU A 12 26.85 -19.04 -8.61
C LEU A 12 26.89 -18.04 -9.77
N LEU A 13 25.82 -18.02 -10.57
CA LEU A 13 25.62 -16.99 -11.59
C LEU A 13 25.83 -15.62 -10.94
N ASP A 14 26.45 -14.68 -11.65
CA ASP A 14 26.74 -13.36 -11.09
C ASP A 14 25.42 -12.70 -10.66
N GLY A 15 25.20 -12.66 -9.35
CA GLY A 15 23.88 -12.39 -8.76
C GLY A 15 23.62 -10.91 -8.51
N LYS A 16 24.64 -10.06 -8.77
CA LYS A 16 24.62 -8.60 -8.67
C LYS A 16 23.45 -7.94 -9.45
N PRO A 17 23.14 -8.31 -10.71
CA PRO A 17 21.99 -7.73 -11.43
C PRO A 17 20.64 -7.99 -10.74
N TYR A 18 20.45 -9.16 -10.13
CA TYR A 18 19.20 -9.47 -9.41
C TYR A 18 19.07 -8.65 -8.13
N LEU A 19 20.18 -8.36 -7.44
CA LEU A 19 20.20 -7.47 -6.29
C LEU A 19 19.87 -6.03 -6.70
N ALA A 20 20.42 -5.55 -7.82
CA ALA A 20 20.08 -4.24 -8.36
C ALA A 20 18.60 -4.12 -8.76
N ALA A 21 18.02 -5.16 -9.38
CA ALA A 21 16.59 -5.20 -9.69
C ALA A 21 15.73 -5.20 -8.41
N ALA A 22 16.12 -5.95 -7.38
CA ALA A 22 15.44 -5.95 -6.08
C ALA A 22 15.49 -4.58 -5.40
N MET A 23 16.63 -3.86 -5.49
CA MET A 23 16.74 -2.49 -5.02
C MET A 23 15.78 -1.55 -5.77
N GLY A 24 15.72 -1.64 -7.10
CA GLY A 24 14.81 -0.81 -7.91
C GLY A 24 13.33 -1.05 -7.57
N LEU A 25 12.94 -2.31 -7.46
CA LEU A 25 11.59 -2.70 -7.02
C LEU A 25 11.27 -2.22 -5.60
N GLY A 26 12.17 -2.48 -4.65
CA GLY A 26 12.00 -2.06 -3.26
C GLY A 26 11.92 -0.54 -3.11
N GLY A 27 12.80 0.21 -3.79
CA GLY A 27 12.78 1.67 -3.76
C GLY A 27 11.49 2.24 -4.33
N THR A 28 11.04 1.72 -5.48
CA THR A 28 9.81 2.17 -6.14
C THR A 28 8.58 1.88 -5.29
N ILE A 29 8.47 0.66 -4.76
CA ILE A 29 7.35 0.25 -3.89
C ILE A 29 7.35 1.06 -2.59
N GLY A 30 8.51 1.23 -1.95
CA GLY A 30 8.65 1.95 -0.70
C GLY A 30 8.24 3.41 -0.81
N ILE A 31 8.79 4.12 -1.81
CA ILE A 31 8.43 5.52 -2.07
C ILE A 31 6.96 5.63 -2.48
N GLY A 32 6.48 4.74 -3.36
CA GLY A 32 5.09 4.72 -3.84
C GLY A 32 4.08 4.63 -2.70
N TRP A 33 4.31 3.75 -1.71
CA TRP A 33 3.40 3.62 -0.57
C TRP A 33 3.59 4.67 0.51
N LEU A 34 4.77 5.27 0.66
CA LEU A 34 4.90 6.48 1.49
C LEU A 34 4.05 7.62 0.94
N VAL A 35 4.13 7.88 -0.37
CA VAL A 35 3.29 8.89 -1.03
C VAL A 35 1.82 8.49 -0.95
N GLY A 36 1.49 7.21 -1.19
CA GLY A 36 0.13 6.68 -1.06
C GLY A 36 -0.45 6.83 0.35
N SER A 37 0.36 6.63 1.39
CA SER A 37 -0.06 6.83 2.78
C SER A 37 -0.40 8.28 3.09
N ARG A 38 0.42 9.23 2.57
CA ARG A 38 0.16 10.66 2.71
C ARG A 38 -1.09 11.07 1.94
N TRP A 39 -1.26 10.58 0.72
CA TRP A 39 -2.46 10.80 -0.09
C TRP A 39 -3.71 10.28 0.61
N LEU A 40 -3.69 9.06 1.16
CA LEU A 40 -4.80 8.50 1.91
C LEU A 40 -5.13 9.33 3.16
N THR A 41 -4.10 9.83 3.85
CA THR A 41 -4.25 10.69 5.02
C THR A 41 -4.93 12.00 4.66
N ASP A 42 -4.52 12.63 3.56
CA ASP A 42 -5.14 13.85 3.05
C ASP A 42 -6.58 13.60 2.60
N HIS A 43 -6.87 12.45 2.00
CA HIS A 43 -8.22 12.05 1.58
C HIS A 43 -9.14 11.81 2.78
N LEU A 44 -8.68 11.07 3.80
CA LEU A 44 -9.43 10.81 5.03
C LEU A 44 -9.61 12.06 5.91
N ASN A 45 -8.73 13.06 5.81
CA ASN A 45 -8.86 14.32 6.55
C ASN A 45 -9.84 15.32 5.90
N LYS A 46 -10.00 15.26 4.58
CA LYS A 46 -10.77 16.26 3.81
C LYS A 46 -12.16 15.77 3.40
N ASP A 47 -12.39 14.46 3.37
CA ASP A 47 -13.67 13.88 2.95
C ASP A 47 -14.54 13.43 4.13
N GLU A 48 -15.84 13.67 4.01
CA GLU A 48 -16.89 13.25 4.96
C GLU A 48 -16.97 11.71 5.10
N TYR A 49 -16.48 10.96 4.10
CA TYR A 49 -16.29 9.52 4.23
C TYR A 49 -15.20 9.19 5.26
N GLY A 50 -14.16 10.02 5.37
CA GLY A 50 -13.14 9.94 6.41
C GLY A 50 -13.71 10.21 7.81
N GLU A 51 -14.71 11.09 7.95
CA GLU A 51 -15.46 11.25 9.20
C GLU A 51 -16.28 10.01 9.54
N ILE A 52 -16.97 9.41 8.57
CA ILE A 52 -17.72 8.15 8.77
C ILE A 52 -16.76 7.03 9.16
N VAL A 53 -15.61 6.91 8.49
CA VAL A 53 -14.59 5.90 8.82
C VAL A 53 -14.01 6.15 10.22
N ARG A 54 -13.71 7.41 10.59
CA ARG A 54 -13.27 7.77 11.95
C ARG A 54 -14.33 7.52 13.03
N ALA A 55 -15.60 7.62 12.68
CA ALA A 55 -16.70 7.34 13.61
C ALA A 55 -16.83 5.83 13.89
N PHE A 56 -16.47 4.96 12.94
CA PHE A 56 -16.48 3.50 13.12
C PHE A 56 -15.13 2.94 13.60
N ASP A 57 -14.02 3.57 13.25
CA ASP A 57 -12.67 3.17 13.61
C ASP A 57 -11.85 4.43 13.97
N GLY A 58 -11.91 4.80 15.25
CA GLY A 58 -11.36 6.07 15.76
C GLY A 58 -9.84 6.17 15.72
N ASP A 59 -9.13 5.07 15.47
CA ASP A 59 -7.68 5.06 15.42
C ASP A 59 -7.16 5.12 13.98
N ALA A 60 -6.99 6.35 13.47
CA ALA A 60 -6.39 6.60 12.15
C ALA A 60 -5.02 5.92 11.94
N LYS A 61 -4.32 5.56 13.04
CA LYS A 61 -3.06 4.80 12.97
C LYS A 61 -3.27 3.38 12.49
N MET A 62 -4.41 2.74 12.76
CA MET A 62 -4.71 1.39 12.28
C MET A 62 -4.89 1.34 10.77
N THR A 63 -5.47 2.38 10.17
CA THR A 63 -5.67 2.48 8.71
C THR A 63 -4.35 2.70 7.96
N GLN A 64 -3.39 3.42 8.55
CA GLN A 64 -2.09 3.72 7.94
C GLN A 64 -1.04 2.63 8.17
N ARG A 65 -1.15 1.86 9.25
CA ARG A 65 -0.23 0.79 9.64
C ARG A 65 0.19 -0.15 8.49
N PRO A 66 -0.73 -0.68 7.66
CA PRO A 66 -0.36 -1.61 6.61
C PRO A 66 0.48 -0.95 5.50
N TYR A 67 0.30 0.35 5.24
CA TYR A 67 1.13 1.11 4.29
C TYR A 67 2.58 1.23 4.78
N TYR A 68 2.74 1.56 6.06
CA TYR A 68 4.06 1.67 6.67
C TYR A 68 4.77 0.32 6.76
N LEU A 69 4.06 -0.79 7.00
CA LEU A 69 4.64 -2.13 7.01
C LEU A 69 5.19 -2.52 5.64
N VAL A 70 4.43 -2.28 4.56
CA VAL A 70 4.89 -2.57 3.20
C VAL A 70 6.05 -1.64 2.80
N ALA A 71 5.96 -0.35 3.13
CA ALA A 71 7.06 0.58 2.87
C ALA A 71 8.33 0.19 3.62
N PHE A 72 8.22 -0.15 4.91
CA PHE A 72 9.35 -0.59 5.73
C PHE A 72 9.98 -1.87 5.17
N ALA A 73 9.17 -2.89 4.84
CA ALA A 73 9.66 -4.12 4.23
C ALA A 73 10.39 -3.86 2.90
N ALA A 74 9.88 -2.93 2.09
CA ALA A 74 10.51 -2.51 0.84
C ALA A 74 11.85 -1.77 1.07
N PHE A 75 11.98 -0.93 2.10
CA PHE A 75 13.26 -0.32 2.47
C PHE A 75 14.26 -1.33 3.04
N VAL A 76 13.80 -2.28 3.85
CA VAL A 76 14.64 -3.38 4.35
C VAL A 76 15.15 -4.23 3.19
N LEU A 77 14.33 -4.47 2.17
CA LEU A 77 14.76 -5.13 0.94
C LEU A 77 15.90 -4.36 0.25
N VAL A 78 15.77 -3.04 0.07
CA VAL A 78 16.82 -2.20 -0.54
C VAL A 78 18.11 -2.25 0.27
N LEU A 79 18.03 -1.98 1.58
CA LEU A 79 19.20 -1.97 2.46
C LEU A 79 19.86 -3.36 2.54
N GLY A 80 19.05 -4.41 2.59
CA GLY A 80 19.52 -5.79 2.56
C GLY A 80 20.24 -6.13 1.26
N SER A 81 19.69 -5.72 0.11
CA SER A 81 20.35 -5.90 -1.19
C SER A 81 21.68 -5.16 -1.27
N VAL A 82 21.76 -3.91 -0.78
CA VAL A 82 23.03 -3.16 -0.70
C VAL A 82 24.04 -3.89 0.19
N GLY A 83 23.63 -4.33 1.37
CA GLY A 83 24.50 -5.06 2.31
C GLY A 83 25.08 -6.34 1.72
N VAL A 84 24.26 -7.09 0.96
CA VAL A 84 24.70 -8.29 0.25
C VAL A 84 25.66 -7.95 -0.89
N ILE A 85 25.42 -6.87 -1.65
CA ILE A 85 26.34 -6.42 -2.72
C ILE A 85 27.72 -6.09 -2.14
N VAL A 86 27.78 -5.31 -1.06
CA VAL A 86 29.04 -4.88 -0.44
C VAL A 86 29.81 -6.06 0.16
N SER A 87 29.10 -7.03 0.71
CA SER A 87 29.71 -8.18 1.40
C SER A 87 29.87 -9.42 0.51
N TYR A 88 29.47 -9.34 -0.77
CA TYR A 88 29.33 -10.51 -1.65
C TYR A 88 30.60 -11.33 -1.76
N GLU A 89 31.75 -10.66 -1.87
CA GLU A 89 33.06 -11.30 -2.07
C GLU A 89 33.61 -11.93 -0.79
N ASN A 90 33.14 -11.47 0.38
CA ASN A 90 33.59 -11.93 1.70
C ASN A 90 32.66 -12.96 2.36
N MET A 91 31.50 -13.25 1.75
CA MET A 91 30.50 -14.14 2.33
C MET A 91 30.63 -15.59 1.85
N PRO A 92 30.47 -16.58 2.75
CA PRO A 92 30.40 -17.97 2.34
C PRO A 92 29.14 -18.22 1.49
N ARG A 93 29.23 -19.09 0.49
CA ARG A 93 28.13 -19.40 -0.46
C ARG A 93 26.80 -19.73 0.23
N LEU A 94 26.85 -20.41 1.38
CA LEU A 94 25.66 -20.74 2.17
C LEU A 94 24.96 -19.47 2.70
N ALA A 95 25.72 -18.50 3.20
CA ALA A 95 25.17 -17.24 3.69
C ALA A 95 24.59 -16.42 2.54
N VAL A 96 25.27 -16.36 1.40
CA VAL A 96 24.79 -15.70 0.19
C VAL A 96 23.45 -16.30 -0.26
N ALA A 97 23.34 -17.63 -0.33
CA ALA A 97 22.09 -18.30 -0.68
C ALA A 97 20.96 -17.99 0.31
N GLY A 98 21.23 -18.03 1.62
CA GLY A 98 20.26 -17.66 2.65
C GLY A 98 19.78 -16.21 2.53
N CYS A 99 20.71 -15.27 2.29
CA CYS A 99 20.37 -13.87 2.03
C CYS A 99 19.50 -13.71 0.78
N TYR A 100 19.82 -14.41 -0.32
CA TYR A 100 18.97 -14.38 -1.52
C TYR A 100 17.57 -14.90 -1.25
N SER A 101 17.42 -16.01 -0.51
CA SER A 101 16.10 -16.53 -0.15
C SER A 101 15.30 -15.55 0.71
N ALA A 102 15.95 -14.91 1.69
CA ALA A 102 15.32 -13.91 2.55
C ALA A 102 14.89 -12.66 1.74
N LEU A 103 15.77 -12.15 0.87
CA LEU A 103 15.47 -11.01 -0.01
C LEU A 103 14.36 -11.34 -1.00
N PHE A 104 14.35 -12.55 -1.56
CA PHE A 104 13.27 -13.00 -2.43
C PHE A 104 11.93 -13.06 -1.69
N GLY A 105 11.91 -13.60 -0.47
CA GLY A 105 10.72 -13.61 0.38
C GLY A 105 10.21 -12.19 0.69
N LEU A 106 11.11 -11.26 1.01
CA LEU A 106 10.78 -9.85 1.21
C LEU A 106 10.24 -9.17 -0.06
N ALA A 107 10.82 -9.47 -1.23
CA ALA A 107 10.35 -8.94 -2.51
C ALA A 107 8.94 -9.44 -2.82
N VAL A 108 8.67 -10.74 -2.65
CA VAL A 108 7.33 -11.31 -2.82
C VAL A 108 6.35 -10.69 -1.84
N TYR A 109 6.72 -10.54 -0.57
CA TYR A 109 5.89 -9.89 0.43
C TYR A 109 5.57 -8.43 0.05
N ALA A 110 6.55 -7.65 -0.39
CA ALA A 110 6.36 -6.27 -0.80
C ALA A 110 5.42 -6.16 -2.02
N VAL A 111 5.53 -7.06 -3.00
CA VAL A 111 4.65 -7.10 -4.18
C VAL A 111 3.22 -7.49 -3.78
N LEU A 112 3.04 -8.58 -3.04
CA LEU A 112 1.70 -9.03 -2.60
C LEU A 112 1.04 -8.00 -1.68
N GLY A 113 1.82 -7.43 -0.75
CA GLY A 113 1.37 -6.34 0.11
C GLY A 113 0.94 -5.12 -0.69
N SER A 114 1.68 -4.76 -1.74
CA SER A 114 1.30 -3.67 -2.65
C SER A 114 -0.02 -3.95 -3.36
N VAL A 115 -0.21 -5.15 -3.91
CA VAL A 115 -1.47 -5.51 -4.58
C VAL A 115 -2.64 -5.44 -3.59
N SER A 116 -2.46 -5.97 -2.38
CA SER A 116 -3.48 -5.94 -1.33
C SER A 116 -3.85 -4.50 -0.92
N LEU A 117 -2.85 -3.64 -0.70
CA LEU A 117 -3.05 -2.22 -0.41
C LEU A 117 -3.76 -1.51 -1.56
N GLY A 118 -3.36 -1.75 -2.81
CA GLY A 118 -3.99 -1.15 -3.98
C GLY A 118 -5.47 -1.50 -4.10
N LEU A 119 -5.83 -2.77 -3.87
CA LEU A 119 -7.22 -3.21 -3.83
C LEU A 119 -8.01 -2.56 -2.68
N MET A 120 -7.39 -2.42 -1.51
CA MET A 120 -8.01 -1.76 -0.36
C MET A 120 -8.26 -0.27 -0.64
N THR A 121 -7.27 0.44 -1.18
CA THR A 121 -7.39 1.85 -1.59
C THR A 121 -8.50 2.04 -2.62
N TYR A 122 -8.56 1.17 -3.65
CA TYR A 122 -9.60 1.22 -4.67
C TYR A 122 -11.01 1.01 -4.09
N ARG A 123 -11.15 0.08 -3.14
CA ARG A 123 -12.43 -0.15 -2.44
C ARG A 123 -12.84 1.07 -1.63
N HIS A 124 -11.90 1.73 -0.93
CA HIS A 124 -12.19 2.93 -0.17
C HIS A 124 -12.56 4.12 -1.07
N SER A 125 -11.84 4.36 -2.17
CA SER A 125 -12.17 5.45 -3.10
C SER A 125 -13.53 5.25 -3.76
N THR A 126 -13.88 4.00 -4.13
CA THR A 126 -15.20 3.69 -4.69
C THR A 126 -16.32 3.93 -3.68
N ARG A 127 -16.11 3.56 -2.41
CA ARG A 127 -17.09 3.79 -1.33
C ARG A 127 -17.25 5.28 -1.05
N ALA A 128 -16.14 6.03 -0.97
CA ALA A 128 -16.17 7.48 -0.79
C ALA A 128 -16.95 8.17 -1.92
N SER A 129 -16.69 7.79 -3.17
CA SER A 129 -17.41 8.32 -4.34
C SER A 129 -18.91 8.06 -4.27
N ARG A 130 -19.34 6.85 -3.89
CA ARG A 130 -20.76 6.51 -3.78
C ARG A 130 -21.47 7.33 -2.71
N VAL A 131 -20.84 7.52 -1.55
CA VAL A 131 -21.40 8.32 -0.46
C VAL A 131 -21.61 9.77 -0.91
N ARG A 132 -20.63 10.33 -1.63
CA ARG A 132 -20.75 11.67 -2.19
C ARG A 132 -21.92 11.78 -3.18
N THR A 133 -22.08 10.82 -4.08
CA THR A 133 -23.19 10.83 -5.05
C THR A 133 -24.56 10.76 -4.38
N ILE A 134 -24.72 9.90 -3.36
CA ILE A 134 -25.98 9.77 -2.61
C ILE A 134 -26.33 11.10 -1.93
N LYS A 135 -25.34 11.79 -1.33
CA LYS A 135 -25.56 13.09 -0.69
C LYS A 135 -25.90 14.18 -1.70
N GLU A 136 -25.20 14.24 -2.83
CA GLU A 136 -25.51 15.20 -3.90
C GLU A 136 -26.93 15.01 -4.44
N GLN A 137 -27.41 13.76 -4.55
CA GLN A 137 -28.79 13.44 -4.91
C GLN A 137 -29.78 13.89 -3.82
N ALA A 138 -29.54 13.55 -2.55
CA ALA A 138 -30.40 13.97 -1.43
C ALA A 138 -30.48 15.51 -1.29
N ALA A 139 -29.37 16.21 -1.54
CA ALA A 139 -29.32 17.67 -1.54
C ALA A 139 -30.11 18.28 -2.71
N ARG A 140 -30.13 17.64 -3.89
CA ARG A 140 -30.97 18.07 -5.01
C ARG A 140 -32.45 17.84 -4.72
N ASP A 141 -32.81 16.68 -4.20
CA ASP A 141 -34.19 16.32 -3.91
C ASP A 141 -34.81 17.24 -2.84
N SER A 142 -34.05 17.55 -1.78
CA SER A 142 -34.48 18.51 -0.76
C SER A 142 -34.69 19.93 -1.31
N ARG A 143 -33.85 20.39 -2.25
CA ARG A 143 -34.04 21.68 -2.94
C ARG A 143 -35.30 21.66 -3.80
N LEU A 144 -35.52 20.59 -4.57
CA LEU A 144 -36.72 20.42 -5.39
C LEU A 144 -38.00 20.40 -4.54
N GLN A 145 -37.99 19.69 -3.41
CA GLN A 145 -39.13 19.69 -2.47
C GLN A 145 -39.39 21.09 -1.89
N LYS A 146 -38.34 21.85 -1.55
CA LYS A 146 -38.48 23.21 -1.02
C LYS A 146 -39.07 24.16 -2.07
N SER A 147 -38.62 24.07 -3.33
CA SER A 147 -39.18 24.86 -4.44
C SER A 147 -40.62 24.48 -4.74
N ALA A 148 -40.96 23.19 -4.73
CA ALA A 148 -42.33 22.70 -4.95
C ALA A 148 -43.30 23.16 -3.85
N ARG A 149 -42.87 23.22 -2.59
CA ARG A 149 -43.65 23.79 -1.48
C ARG A 149 -43.83 25.30 -1.59
N ALA A 150 -42.82 26.02 -2.09
CA ALA A 150 -42.94 27.46 -2.32
C ALA A 150 -43.97 27.78 -3.41
N SER A 151 -43.98 27.02 -4.51
CA SER A 151 -44.94 27.24 -5.61
C SER A 151 -46.38 26.85 -5.29
N THR A 152 -46.62 25.96 -4.32
CA THR A 152 -47.99 25.63 -3.86
C THR A 152 -48.52 26.63 -2.82
N GLY A 153 -47.64 27.34 -2.11
CA GLY A 153 -48.03 28.38 -1.16
C GLY A 153 -48.55 29.67 -1.80
N GLU A 154 -48.09 29.99 -3.02
CA GLU A 154 -48.50 31.22 -3.74
C GLU A 154 -49.87 31.11 -4.45
N GLN A 155 -50.47 29.93 -4.59
CA GLN A 155 -51.79 29.77 -5.21
C GLN A 155 -52.97 29.76 -4.21
N GLY A 156 -52.70 29.90 -2.91
CA GLY A 156 -53.70 29.76 -1.83
C GLY A 156 -54.02 31.03 -1.03
N GLY A 157 -53.53 32.20 -1.44
CA GLY A 157 -53.82 33.50 -0.79
C GLY A 157 -54.46 34.47 -1.76
#